data_AF-A0A4Y8I068-F1
#
_entry.id   AF-A0A4Y8I068-F1
#
_cell.length_a   1.000
_cell.length_b   1.000
_cell.length_c   1.000
_cell.angle_alpha   90.00
_cell.angle_beta   90.00
_cell.angle_gamma   90.00
#
_symmetry.space_group_name_H-M   'P 1'
#
loop_
_entity.id
_entity.type
_entity.pdbx_description
1 polymer ?
#
loop_
_entity_poly.entity_id
_entity_poly.type
_entity_poly.pdbx_seq_one_letter_code
_entity_poly.pdbx_strand_id
1 'polypeptide(L)'
;MVSAIAHIRGKGRDDKEMIYLNPETVKTLKNYIKICNIGSGALFKSLGNRKSKRLLERTLKRDFEGLLRELNINKTIHGFRHYYITNLLQNFEVSTVRKFNRHKSLDMLIVYDDELDLSEKKEKVFDCFSGLSVT
;
A
#
# COMPACT_ATOMS: atom_id res chain seq x y z
N MET A 1 12.93 11.38 -2.28
CA MET A 1 13.94 10.52 -2.92
C MET A 1 13.74 9.07 -2.51
N VAL A 2 13.82 8.13 -3.44
CA VAL A 2 13.84 6.68 -3.16
C VAL A 2 15.21 6.32 -2.57
N SER A 3 15.26 5.46 -1.55
CA SER A 3 16.52 5.12 -0.85
C SER A 3 16.95 3.66 -1.03
N ALA A 4 16.01 2.74 -1.29
CA ALA A 4 16.33 1.34 -1.56
C ALA A 4 15.19 0.63 -2.30
N ILE A 5 15.45 -0.61 -2.70
CA ILE A 5 14.52 -1.51 -3.37
C ILE A 5 14.33 -2.78 -2.53
N ALA A 6 13.11 -3.32 -2.49
CA ALA A 6 12.83 -4.63 -1.91
C ALA A 6 11.98 -5.49 -2.86
N HIS A 7 12.09 -6.82 -2.73
CA HIS A 7 11.35 -7.78 -3.53
C HIS A 7 10.32 -8.51 -2.67
N ILE A 8 9.05 -8.42 -3.02
CA ILE A 8 7.94 -8.98 -2.24
C ILE A 8 7.17 -9.99 -3.09
N ARG A 9 6.92 -11.18 -2.54
CA ARG A 9 6.08 -12.22 -3.17
C ARG A 9 4.60 -11.89 -2.95
N GLY A 10 3.82 -11.86 -4.03
CA GLY A 10 2.37 -11.69 -3.99
C GLY A 10 1.61 -12.97 -3.61
N LYS A 11 0.34 -12.84 -3.21
CA LYS A 11 -0.52 -14.00 -2.91
C LYS A 11 -0.76 -14.80 -4.19
N GLY A 12 -0.46 -16.10 -4.16
CA GLY A 12 -0.64 -16.99 -5.31
C GLY A 12 0.25 -16.66 -6.51
N ARG A 13 1.38 -15.96 -6.28
CA ARG A 13 2.40 -15.67 -7.30
C ARG A 13 3.72 -16.31 -6.90
N ASP A 14 4.45 -16.83 -7.88
CA ASP A 14 5.77 -17.43 -7.65
C ASP A 14 6.88 -16.39 -7.73
N ASP A 15 6.75 -15.43 -8.64
CA ASP A 15 7.70 -14.34 -8.77
C ASP A 15 7.53 -13.27 -7.68
N LYS A 16 8.67 -12.64 -7.36
CA LYS A 16 8.70 -11.47 -6.48
C LYS A 16 8.61 -10.21 -7.32
N GLU A 17 7.82 -9.26 -6.82
CA GLU A 17 7.69 -7.94 -7.41
C GLU A 17 8.56 -6.93 -6.68
N MET A 18 9.17 -6.05 -7.45
CA MET A 18 9.97 -4.95 -6.94
C MET A 18 9.09 -3.88 -6.29
N ILE A 19 9.52 -3.37 -5.15
CA ILE A 19 8.97 -2.17 -4.52
C ILE A 19 10.07 -1.17 -4.18
N TYR A 20 9.72 0.10 -4.24
CA TYR A 20 10.58 1.19 -3.78
C TYR A 20 10.34 1.47 -2.30
N LEU A 21 11.42 1.70 -1.55
CA LEU A 21 11.36 2.05 -0.15
C LEU A 21 11.75 3.51 0.05
N ASN A 22 10.96 4.24 0.83
CA ASN A 22 11.30 5.59 1.25
C ASN A 22 12.46 5.55 2.27
N PRO A 23 13.22 6.65 2.43
CA PRO A 23 14.38 6.70 3.32
C PRO A 23 14.04 6.34 4.78
N GLU A 24 12.89 6.79 5.27
CA GLU A 24 12.45 6.49 6.64
C GLU A 24 12.14 5.00 6.87
N THR A 25 11.53 4.31 5.90
CA THR A 25 11.35 2.85 5.96
C THR A 25 12.71 2.15 5.95
N VAL A 26 13.64 2.57 5.09
CA VAL A 26 14.98 1.98 5.02
C VAL A 26 15.71 2.15 6.35
N LYS A 27 15.70 3.35 6.91
CA LYS A 27 16.30 3.67 8.22
C LYS A 27 15.70 2.79 9.33
N THR A 28 14.38 2.72 9.39
CA THR A 28 13.64 1.94 10.40
C THR A 28 13.94 0.44 10.27
N LEU A 29 13.91 -0.10 9.05
CA LEU A 29 14.22 -1.51 8.77
C LEU A 29 15.67 -1.86 9.11
N LYS A 30 16.64 -1.01 8.74
CA LYS A 30 18.05 -1.23 9.09
C LYS A 30 18.26 -1.26 10.60
N ASN A 31 17.64 -0.32 11.32
CA ASN A 31 17.71 -0.29 12.78
C ASN A 31 17.11 -1.56 13.40
N TYR A 32 15.92 -1.97 12.93
CA TYR A 32 15.27 -3.19 13.39
C TYR A 32 16.11 -4.45 13.13
N ILE A 33 16.66 -4.60 11.92
CA ILE A 33 17.54 -5.73 11.55
C ILE A 33 18.75 -5.81 12.47
N LYS A 34 19.36 -4.66 12.78
CA LYS A 34 20.52 -4.57 13.68
C LYS A 34 20.15 -4.97 15.11
N ILE A 35 19.11 -4.39 15.68
CA ILE A 35 18.67 -4.65 17.06
C ILE A 35 18.25 -6.11 17.24
N CYS A 36 17.56 -6.69 16.26
CA CYS A 36 17.08 -8.07 16.32
C CYS A 36 18.11 -9.10 15.82
N ASN A 37 19.32 -8.67 15.47
CA ASN A 37 20.42 -9.49 14.94
C ASN A 37 19.96 -10.46 13.83
N ILE A 38 19.29 -9.91 12.80
CA ILE A 38 18.68 -10.72 11.72
C ILE A 38 19.68 -10.87 10.58
N GLY A 39 20.27 -12.07 10.44
CA GLY A 39 21.12 -12.41 9.29
C GLY A 39 20.37 -12.98 8.08
N SER A 40 19.28 -13.73 8.31
CA SER A 40 18.49 -14.36 7.25
C SER A 40 17.10 -14.82 7.72
N GLY A 41 16.25 -15.21 6.77
CA GLY A 41 14.92 -15.78 7.02
C GLY A 41 13.81 -14.74 7.10
N ALA A 42 12.83 -14.96 7.99
CA ALA A 42 11.76 -14.01 8.19
C ALA A 42 12.28 -12.74 8.86
N LEU A 43 11.95 -11.59 8.28
CA LEU A 43 12.29 -10.28 8.83
C LEU A 43 11.61 -10.06 10.18
N PHE A 44 10.28 -10.16 10.24
CA PHE A 44 9.54 -10.03 11.49
C PHE A 44 9.33 -11.40 12.13
N LYS A 45 9.90 -11.60 13.32
CA LYS A 45 9.84 -12.85 14.10
C LYS A 45 8.93 -12.66 15.32
N SER A 46 8.31 -13.75 15.79
CA SER A 46 7.59 -13.71 17.06
C SER A 46 8.58 -13.57 18.21
N LEU A 47 8.36 -12.59 19.09
CA LEU A 47 9.15 -12.37 20.31
C LEU A 47 8.55 -13.06 21.55
N GLY A 48 7.39 -13.70 21.41
CA GLY A 48 6.71 -14.38 22.51
C GLY A 48 7.24 -15.78 22.81
N ASN A 49 6.73 -16.37 23.89
CA ASN A 49 7.15 -17.69 24.41
C ASN A 49 7.08 -18.82 23.37
N ARG A 50 6.12 -18.76 22.44
CA ARG A 50 6.13 -19.60 21.24
C ARG A 50 7.03 -18.94 20.21
N LYS A 51 8.29 -19.39 20.16
CA LYS A 51 9.31 -18.98 19.18
C LYS A 51 8.94 -19.46 17.77
N SER A 52 7.84 -18.95 17.19
CA SER A 52 7.57 -19.16 15.77
C SER A 52 8.63 -18.41 14.96
N LYS A 53 9.09 -19.03 13.87
CA LYS A 53 10.12 -18.42 13.00
C LYS A 53 9.64 -17.12 12.33
N ARG A 54 8.33 -16.84 12.29
CA ARG A 54 7.71 -15.67 11.65
C ARG A 54 6.55 -15.12 12.48
N LEU A 55 6.45 -13.80 12.55
CA LEU A 55 5.32 -13.10 13.16
C LEU A 55 4.03 -13.40 12.39
N LEU A 56 2.96 -13.72 13.13
CA LEU A 56 1.67 -14.08 12.53
C LEU A 56 0.85 -12.82 12.21
N GLU A 57 0.09 -12.86 11.13
CA GLU A 57 -0.82 -11.79 10.73
C GLU A 57 -1.85 -11.44 11.81
N ARG A 58 -2.41 -12.47 12.48
CA ARG A 58 -3.34 -12.26 13.61
C ARG A 58 -2.73 -11.46 14.76
N THR A 59 -1.42 -11.58 14.98
CA THR A 59 -0.72 -10.85 16.03
C THR A 59 -0.59 -9.38 15.64
N LEU A 60 -0.17 -9.12 14.40
CA LEU A 60 -0.13 -7.76 13.84
C LEU A 60 -1.50 -7.09 13.89
N LYS A 61 -2.55 -7.79 13.44
CA LYS A 61 -3.92 -7.29 13.46
C LYS A 61 -4.34 -6.89 14.88
N ARG A 62 -4.18 -7.79 15.85
CA ARG A 62 -4.55 -7.55 17.25
C ARG A 62 -3.80 -6.35 17.85
N ASP A 63 -2.49 -6.29 17.65
CA ASP A 63 -1.65 -5.27 18.28
C ASP A 63 -1.94 -3.88 17.66
N PHE A 64 -2.14 -3.78 16.34
CA PHE A 64 -2.54 -2.54 15.67
C PHE A 64 -3.98 -2.13 16.01
N GLU A 65 -4.93 -3.06 16.07
CA GLU A 65 -6.32 -2.73 16.47
C GLU A 65 -6.39 -2.24 17.92
N GLY A 66 -5.52 -2.76 18.80
CA GLY A 66 -5.34 -2.23 20.15
C GLY A 66 -4.89 -0.77 20.13
N LEU A 67 -3.81 -0.48 19.40
CA LEU A 67 -3.29 0.88 19.24
C LEU A 67 -4.31 1.85 18.64
N LEU A 68 -5.01 1.44 17.57
CA LEU A 68 -6.02 2.29 16.93
C LEU A 68 -7.17 2.60 17.90
N ARG A 69 -7.60 1.63 18.72
CA ARG A 69 -8.61 1.85 19.74
C ARG A 69 -8.14 2.82 20.83
N GLU A 70 -6.90 2.70 21.29
CA GLU A 70 -6.31 3.62 22.27
C GLU A 70 -6.25 5.06 21.75
N LEU A 71 -6.03 5.21 20.44
CA LEU A 71 -6.01 6.51 19.75
C LEU A 71 -7.40 6.99 19.31
N ASN A 72 -8.48 6.28 19.66
CA ASN A 72 -9.86 6.56 19.20
C ASN A 72 -10.02 6.61 17.66
N ILE A 73 -9.21 5.84 16.94
CA ILE A 73 -9.29 5.73 15.47
C ILE A 73 -10.15 4.51 15.12
N ASN A 74 -11.35 4.76 14.60
CA ASN A 74 -12.26 3.70 14.15
C ASN A 74 -11.91 3.20 12.74
N LYS A 75 -10.75 2.55 12.59
CA LYS A 75 -10.27 1.94 11.34
C LYS A 75 -9.58 0.59 11.61
N THR A 76 -9.35 -0.18 10.55
CA THR A 76 -8.60 -1.44 10.62
C THR A 76 -7.17 -1.26 10.11
N ILE A 77 -6.32 -2.27 10.33
CA ILE A 77 -4.97 -2.30 9.75
C ILE A 77 -4.98 -2.23 8.21
N HIS A 78 -6.05 -2.73 7.56
CA HIS A 78 -6.21 -2.60 6.11
C HIS A 78 -6.47 -1.15 5.67
N GLY A 79 -6.99 -0.31 6.58
CA GLY A 79 -7.20 1.11 6.38
C GLY A 79 -5.93 1.88 5.98
N PHE A 80 -4.74 1.47 6.46
CA PHE A 80 -3.47 2.06 6.02
C PHE A 80 -3.22 1.85 4.52
N ARG A 81 -3.58 0.68 3.99
CA ARG A 81 -3.46 0.40 2.55
C ARG A 81 -4.43 1.25 1.75
N HIS A 82 -5.67 1.40 2.22
CA HIS A 82 -6.65 2.29 1.59
C HIS A 82 -6.15 3.73 1.57
N TYR A 83 -5.72 4.26 2.71
CA TYR A 83 -5.17 5.61 2.81
C TYR A 83 -4.01 5.83 1.83
N TYR A 84 -3.09 4.87 1.71
CA TYR A 84 -2.00 4.93 0.74
C TYR A 84 -2.49 4.95 -0.71
N ILE A 85 -3.49 4.14 -1.07
CA ILE A 85 -4.10 4.13 -2.40
C ILE A 85 -4.78 5.47 -2.70
N THR A 86 -5.68 5.93 -1.82
CA THR A 86 -6.45 7.17 -2.00
C THR A 86 -5.52 8.38 -2.15
N ASN A 87 -4.51 8.50 -1.29
CA ASN A 87 -3.56 9.62 -1.36
C ASN A 87 -2.73 9.61 -2.66
N LEU A 88 -2.45 8.43 -3.23
CA LEU A 88 -1.81 8.34 -4.53
C LEU A 88 -2.74 8.74 -5.67
N LEU A 89 -4.03 8.35 -5.63
CA LEU A 89 -4.99 8.69 -6.67
C LEU A 89 -5.26 10.20 -6.76
N GLN A 90 -5.15 10.92 -5.65
CA GLN A 90 -5.21 12.38 -5.63
C GLN A 90 -4.10 13.08 -6.44
N ASN A 91 -2.99 12.38 -6.71
CA ASN A 91 -1.79 12.97 -7.31
C ASN A 91 -1.34 12.27 -8.61
N PHE A 92 -1.87 11.08 -8.89
CA PHE A 92 -1.39 10.23 -9.98
C PHE A 92 -2.55 9.48 -10.65
N GLU A 93 -2.41 9.23 -11.95
CA GLU A 93 -3.34 8.40 -12.69
C GLU A 93 -3.47 6.98 -12.13
N VAL A 94 -4.66 6.39 -12.27
CA VAL A 94 -4.99 5.02 -11.86
C VAL A 94 -3.97 3.99 -12.36
N SER A 95 -3.47 4.16 -13.59
CA SER A 95 -2.47 3.29 -14.21
C SER A 95 -1.15 3.25 -13.41
N THR A 96 -0.73 4.40 -12.89
CA THR A 96 0.46 4.59 -12.05
C THR A 96 0.19 4.04 -10.66
N VAL A 97 -0.93 4.39 -10.04
CA VAL A 97 -1.30 3.89 -8.71
C VAL A 97 -1.37 2.37 -8.68
N ARG A 98 -1.89 1.75 -9.75
CA ARG A 98 -1.93 0.29 -9.89
C ARG A 98 -0.54 -0.34 -9.81
N LYS A 99 0.45 0.22 -10.51
CA LYS A 99 1.83 -0.28 -10.50
C LYS A 99 2.44 -0.20 -9.09
N PHE A 100 2.22 0.90 -8.37
CA PHE A 100 2.74 1.07 -7.01
C PHE A 100 2.01 0.21 -5.97
N ASN A 101 0.70 0.00 -6.12
CA ASN A 101 -0.09 -0.78 -5.17
C ASN A 101 -0.10 -2.29 -5.41
N ARG A 102 0.26 -2.75 -6.61
CA ARG A 102 0.34 -4.17 -6.97
C ARG A 102 -1.00 -4.91 -6.77
N HIS A 103 -2.12 -4.21 -6.96
CA HIS A 103 -3.45 -4.82 -6.96
C HIS A 103 -3.61 -5.74 -8.18
N LYS A 104 -4.21 -6.91 -7.99
CA LYS A 104 -4.47 -7.88 -9.08
C LYS A 104 -5.60 -7.40 -10.01
N SER A 105 -6.59 -6.67 -9.48
CA SER A 105 -7.69 -6.11 -10.27
C SER A 105 -7.72 -4.58 -10.20
N LEU A 106 -8.08 -3.97 -11.32
CA LEU A 106 -8.39 -2.55 -11.48
C LEU A 106 -9.72 -2.17 -10.81
N ASP A 107 -10.64 -3.13 -10.61
CA ASP A 107 -11.99 -2.88 -10.10
C ASP A 107 -11.99 -2.17 -8.74
N MET A 108 -11.06 -2.56 -7.84
CA MET A 108 -10.91 -1.90 -6.54
C MET A 108 -10.33 -0.48 -6.65
N LEU A 109 -9.57 -0.16 -7.69
CA LEU A 109 -9.01 1.18 -7.88
C LEU A 109 -10.03 2.13 -8.52
N ILE A 110 -10.93 1.60 -9.36
CA ILE A 110 -12.02 2.36 -9.97
C ILE A 110 -12.98 2.87 -8.89
N VAL A 111 -13.34 2.03 -7.90
CA VAL A 111 -14.14 2.48 -6.73
C VAL A 111 -13.52 3.70 -6.03
N TYR A 112 -12.19 3.77 -5.94
CA TYR A 112 -11.52 4.93 -5.32
C TYR A 112 -11.39 6.14 -6.25
N ASP A 113 -11.27 5.95 -7.58
CA ASP A 113 -11.24 7.06 -8.55
C ASP A 113 -12.63 7.68 -8.71
N ASP A 114 -13.68 6.87 -8.69
CA ASP A 114 -15.07 7.31 -8.76
C ASP A 114 -15.47 8.13 -7.51
N GLU A 115 -14.91 7.81 -6.34
CA GLU A 115 -15.04 8.61 -5.11
C GLU A 115 -14.29 9.96 -5.16
N LEU A 116 -13.30 10.10 -6.05
CA LEU A 116 -12.44 11.29 -6.19
C LEU A 116 -12.96 12.33 -7.20
N ASP A 117 -14.20 12.17 -7.64
CA ASP A 117 -15.07 13.19 -8.25
C ASP A 117 -15.24 13.12 -9.79
N LEU A 118 -16.45 12.72 -10.19
CA LEU A 118 -16.98 12.82 -11.54
C LEU A 118 -17.27 14.29 -11.94
N SER A 119 -17.50 15.16 -10.94
CA SER A 119 -17.97 16.52 -11.13
C SER A 119 -16.88 17.45 -11.71
N GLU A 120 -15.61 17.22 -11.38
CA GLU A 120 -14.46 17.94 -11.97
C GLU A 120 -14.15 17.52 -13.41
N LYS A 121 -14.45 16.27 -13.78
CA LYS A 121 -14.09 15.72 -15.09
C LYS A 121 -15.15 16.00 -16.17
N LYS A 122 -16.37 16.34 -15.80
CA LYS A 122 -17.51 16.49 -16.73
C LYS A 122 -17.27 17.54 -17.83
N GLU A 123 -16.70 18.70 -17.50
CA GLU A 123 -16.49 19.78 -18.47
C GLU A 123 -15.38 19.42 -19.45
N LYS A 124 -14.27 18.86 -18.95
CA LYS A 124 -13.16 18.36 -19.78
C LYS A 124 -13.58 17.28 -20.77
N VAL A 125 -14.55 16.42 -20.39
CA VAL A 125 -15.06 15.38 -21.30
C VAL A 125 -15.75 16.02 -22.50
N PHE A 126 -16.58 17.05 -22.31
CA PHE A 126 -17.26 17.72 -23.42
C PHE A 126 -16.32 18.61 -24.24
N ASP A 127 -15.31 19.21 -23.61
CA ASP A 127 -14.28 19.98 -24.31
C ASP A 127 -13.51 19.13 -25.35
N CYS A 128 -13.27 17.85 -25.07
CA CYS A 128 -12.62 16.92 -26.01
C CYS A 128 -13.39 16.77 -27.34
N PHE A 129 -14.70 17.04 -27.35
CA PHE A 129 -15.54 16.91 -28.55
C PHE A 129 -15.91 18.25 -29.19
N SER A 130 -15.52 19.38 -28.57
CA SER A 130 -15.88 20.73 -29.03
C SER A 130 -15.37 21.11 -30.42
N GLY A 131 -14.35 20.40 -30.94
CA GLY A 131 -13.77 20.61 -32.27
C GLY A 131 -14.08 19.52 -33.30
N LEU A 132 -14.91 18.53 -32.97
CA LEU A 132 -15.26 17.45 -33.90
C LEU A 132 -16.48 17.84 -34.74
N SER A 133 -16.24 18.19 -36.00
CA SER A 133 -17.30 18.28 -37.00
C SER A 133 -17.67 16.87 -37.45
N VAL A 134 -18.80 16.36 -36.95
CA VAL A 134 -19.39 15.13 -37.47
C VAL A 134 -20.14 15.51 -38.75
N THR A 135 -19.49 15.25 -39.89
CA THR A 135 -20.13 15.27 -41.23
C THR A 135 -21.01 14.05 -41.44
#